data_AF-A0A401XNI8-F1
#
_entry.id   AF-A0A401XNI8-F1
#
_cell.length_a   1.000
_cell.length_b   1.000
_cell.length_c   1.000
_cell.angle_alpha   90.00
_cell.angle_beta   90.00
_cell.angle_gamma   90.00
#
_symmetry.space_group_name_H-M   'P 1'
#
loop_
_entity.id
_entity.type
_entity.pdbx_description
1 polymer ?
#
loop_
_entity_poly.entity_id
_entity_poly.type
_entity_poly.pdbx_seq_one_letter_code
_entity_poly.pdbx_strand_id
1 'polypeptide(L)'
;MRTISFVAFIHLLTGILSPFLYLNGYYALGLFLFSVSPAVLLLLVYIILKDKTFVAPESYNNQWYQDNTHIKFSHTSEWESEN
;
A
#
# COMPACT_ATOMS: atom_id res chain seq x y z
N MET A 1 -3.15 10.62 -10.13
CA MET A 1 -4.60 10.94 -10.06
C MET A 1 -5.46 10.18 -11.08
N ARG A 2 -5.50 10.52 -12.39
CA ARG A 2 -6.40 9.88 -13.38
C ARG A 2 -6.30 8.35 -13.45
N THR A 3 -5.08 7.81 -13.43
CA THR A 3 -4.83 6.35 -13.46
C THR A 3 -5.34 5.64 -12.21
N ILE A 4 -5.18 6.25 -11.02
CA ILE A 4 -5.66 5.70 -9.74
C ILE A 4 -7.18 5.64 -9.74
N SER A 5 -7.84 6.73 -10.14
CA SER A 5 -9.31 6.78 -10.22
C SER A 5 -9.86 5.74 -11.20
N PHE A 6 -9.20 5.55 -12.34
CA PHE A 6 -9.59 4.54 -13.33
C PHE A 6 -9.46 3.11 -12.79
N VAL A 7 -8.32 2.77 -12.17
CA VAL A 7 -8.10 1.44 -11.60
C VAL A 7 -9.06 1.17 -10.43
N ALA A 8 -9.30 2.16 -9.56
CA ALA A 8 -10.27 2.07 -8.49
C ALA A 8 -11.71 1.86 -9.02
N PHE A 9 -12.07 2.54 -10.10
CA PHE A 9 -13.36 2.35 -10.76
C PHE A 9 -13.51 0.93 -11.33
N ILE A 10 -12.48 0.37 -11.97
CA ILE A 10 -12.49 -1.02 -12.44
C ILE A 10 -12.68 -1.99 -11.27
N HIS A 11 -11.95 -1.79 -10.16
CA HIS A 11 -12.10 -2.64 -8.98
C HIS A 11 -13.54 -2.61 -8.45
N LEU A 12 -14.11 -1.41 -8.27
CA LEU A 12 -15.51 -1.24 -7.85
C LEU A 12 -16.48 -1.95 -8.81
N LEU A 13 -16.29 -1.77 -10.11
CA LEU A 13 -17.15 -2.37 -11.13
C LEU A 13 -17.08 -3.90 -11.09
N THR A 14 -15.89 -4.49 -11.00
CA THR A 14 -15.73 -5.95 -10.87
C THR A 14 -16.32 -6.49 -9.57
N GLY A 15 -16.23 -5.73 -8.47
CA GLY A 15 -16.83 -6.09 -7.19
C GLY A 15 -18.36 -6.08 -7.19
N ILE A 16 -18.99 -5.17 -7.93
CA ILE A 16 -20.46 -5.10 -8.07
C ILE A 16 -20.98 -6.12 -9.09
N LEU A 17 -20.31 -6.25 -10.25
CA LEU A 17 -20.74 -7.14 -11.31
C LEU A 17 -20.56 -8.62 -10.96
N SER A 18 -19.53 -8.96 -10.18
CA SER A 18 -19.28 -10.33 -9.71
C SER A 18 -20.52 -10.98 -9.05
N PRO A 19 -21.08 -10.45 -7.95
CA PRO A 19 -22.25 -11.03 -7.31
C PRO A 19 -23.50 -10.93 -8.18
N PHE A 20 -23.68 -9.83 -8.92
CA PHE A 20 -24.83 -9.68 -9.83
C PHE A 20 -24.86 -10.80 -10.88
N LEU A 21 -23.74 -11.06 -11.54
CA LEU A 21 -23.63 -12.10 -12.56
C LEU A 21 -23.76 -13.50 -11.97
N TYR A 22 -23.15 -13.73 -10.80
CA TYR A 22 -23.27 -15.02 -10.09
C TYR A 22 -24.74 -15.33 -9.74
N LEU A 23 -25.50 -14.34 -9.24
CA LEU A 23 -26.91 -14.51 -8.89
C LEU A 23 -27.82 -14.70 -10.11
N ASN A 24 -27.43 -14.18 -11.28
CA ASN A 24 -28.18 -14.35 -12.54
C ASN A 24 -27.80 -15.65 -13.30
N GLY A 25 -27.06 -16.57 -12.66
CA GLY A 25 -26.69 -17.86 -13.25
C GLY A 25 -25.42 -17.85 -14.11
N TYR A 26 -24.75 -16.70 -14.25
CA TYR A 26 -23.46 -16.60 -14.93
C TYR A 26 -22.31 -16.93 -13.97
N TYR A 27 -22.33 -18.12 -13.38
CA TYR A 27 -21.42 -18.52 -12.30
C TYR A 27 -19.95 -18.41 -12.67
N ALA A 28 -19.55 -18.93 -13.83
CA ALA A 28 -18.16 -18.90 -14.29
C ALA A 28 -17.64 -17.47 -14.48
N LEU A 29 -18.47 -16.59 -15.06
CA LEU A 29 -18.12 -15.18 -15.27
C LEU A 29 -18.08 -14.40 -13.96
N GLY A 30 -19.03 -14.64 -13.06
CA GLY A 30 -19.05 -14.05 -11.71
C GLY A 30 -17.80 -14.44 -10.92
N LEU A 31 -17.44 -15.73 -10.89
CA LEU A 31 -16.22 -16.22 -10.23
C LEU A 31 -14.94 -15.68 -10.87
N PHE A 32 -14.91 -15.54 -12.20
CA PHE A 32 -13.78 -14.93 -12.90
C PHE A 32 -13.59 -13.47 -12.45
N LEU A 33 -14.64 -12.65 -12.46
CA LEU A 33 -14.56 -11.26 -11.99
C LEU A 33 -14.19 -11.16 -10.50
N PHE A 34 -14.72 -12.08 -9.68
CA PHE A 34 -14.33 -12.21 -8.28
C PHE A 34 -12.82 -12.45 -8.12
N SER A 35 -12.23 -13.33 -8.94
CA SER A 35 -10.80 -13.64 -8.89
C SER A 35 -9.91 -12.49 -9.41
N VAL A 36 -10.40 -11.70 -10.36
CA VAL A 36 -9.68 -10.55 -10.92
C VAL A 36 -9.68 -9.37 -9.96
N SER A 37 -10.74 -9.20 -9.15
CA SER A 37 -10.89 -8.07 -8.23
C SER A 37 -9.70 -7.88 -7.26
N PRO A 38 -9.20 -8.92 -6.56
CA PRO A 38 -7.98 -8.83 -5.76
C PRO A 38 -6.72 -8.41 -6.55
N ALA A 39 -6.57 -8.87 -7.78
CA ALA A 39 -5.41 -8.50 -8.61
C ALA A 39 -5.44 -7.00 -8.98
N VAL A 40 -6.62 -6.48 -9.29
CA VAL A 40 -6.82 -5.04 -9.55
C VAL A 40 -6.58 -4.22 -8.27
N LEU A 41 -6.97 -4.74 -7.10
CA LEU A 41 -6.69 -4.10 -5.81
C LEU A 41 -5.18 -4.04 -5.52
N LEU A 42 -4.44 -5.13 -5.75
CA LEU A 42 -2.98 -5.13 -5.60
C LEU A 42 -2.31 -4.13 -6.55
N LEU A 43 -2.79 -4.04 -7.79
CA LEU A 43 -2.33 -3.02 -8.74
C LEU A 43 -2.62 -1.60 -8.24
N LEU A 44 -3.80 -1.35 -7.67
CA LEU A 44 -4.17 -0.06 -7.10
C LEU A 44 -3.23 0.32 -5.95
N VAL A 45 -2.98 -0.60 -5.02
CA VAL A 45 -2.04 -0.41 -3.90
C VAL A 45 -0.64 -0.13 -4.43
N TYR A 46 -0.17 -0.89 -5.42
CA TYR A 46 1.13 -0.67 -6.06
C TYR A 46 1.25 0.74 -6.66
N ILE A 47 0.22 1.22 -7.37
CA ILE A 47 0.24 2.56 -7.96
C ILE A 47 0.27 3.64 -6.87
N ILE A 48 -0.51 3.47 -5.79
CA ILE A 48 -0.53 4.42 -4.66
C ILE A 48 0.85 4.49 -3.99
N LEU A 49 1.47 3.35 -3.69
CA LEU A 49 2.80 3.30 -3.06
C LEU A 49 3.89 3.89 -3.95
N LYS A 50 3.76 3.76 -5.28
CA LYS A 50 4.70 4.34 -6.24
C LYS A 50 4.53 5.84 -6.41
N ASP A 51 3.33 6.37 -6.19
CA ASP A 51 3.03 7.78 -6.38
C ASP A 51 3.44 8.61 -5.15
N LYS A 52 4.53 9.38 -5.31
CA LYS A 52 5.13 10.21 -4.25
C LYS A 52 4.22 11.33 -3.75
N THR A 53 3.12 11.63 -4.45
CA THR A 53 2.11 12.59 -3.96
C THR A 53 1.23 12.02 -2.84
N PHE A 54 1.16 10.69 -2.69
CA PHE A 54 0.32 10.01 -1.71
C PHE A 54 1.10 9.38 -0.56
N VAL A 55 2.39 9.11 -0.77
CA VAL A 55 3.32 8.75 0.30
C VAL A 55 3.76 10.04 0.98
N ALA A 56 3.28 10.29 2.20
CA ALA A 56 3.71 11.44 2.99
C ALA A 56 5.25 11.49 3.02
N PRO A 57 5.88 12.64 2.77
CA PRO A 57 7.32 12.81 2.87
C PRO A 57 7.74 12.88 4.35
N GLU A 58 7.38 11.89 5.16
CA GLU A 58 7.70 11.84 6.58
C GLU A 58 8.66 10.69 6.86
N SER A 59 9.93 10.95 6.59
CA SER A 59 11.04 10.46 7.43
C SER A 59 12.39 11.07 7.03
N TYR A 60 12.55 11.56 5.80
CA TYR A 60 13.84 12.13 5.35
C TYR A 60 14.04 13.62 5.67
N ASN A 61 12.99 14.37 6.01
CA ASN A 61 13.07 15.79 6.39
C ASN A 61 12.92 16.03 7.89
N ASN A 62 12.81 14.97 8.68
CA ASN A 62 12.90 15.11 10.13
C ASN A 62 14.36 15.44 10.44
N GLN A 63 14.62 16.66 10.91
CA GLN A 63 15.94 17.11 11.38
C GLN A 63 16.55 16.09 12.36
N TRP A 64 15.68 15.46 13.15
CA TRP A 64 15.94 14.27 13.97
C TRP A 64 16.78 13.19 13.24
N TYR A 65 16.42 12.76 12.02
CA TYR A 65 17.17 11.71 11.28
C TYR A 65 18.39 12.24 10.52
N GLN A 66 18.44 13.54 10.21
CA GLN A 66 19.55 14.15 9.46
C GLN A 66 20.74 14.49 10.36
N ASP A 67 20.52 14.73 11.66
CA ASP A 67 21.57 15.21 12.57
C ASP A 67 22.53 14.12 13.08
N ASN A 68 22.38 12.85 12.65
CA ASN A 68 23.26 11.74 13.05
C ASN A 68 23.41 11.57 14.57
N THR A 69 22.54 12.19 15.36
CA THR A 69 22.55 12.21 16.83
C THR A 69 22.02 10.91 17.44
N HIS A 70 21.33 10.06 16.66
CA HIS A 70 20.79 8.78 17.13
C HIS A 70 21.80 7.65 17.24
N ILE A 71 22.95 7.75 16.57
CA ILE A 71 24.03 6.76 16.70
C ILE A 71 24.90 7.07 17.94
N LYS A 72 24.74 8.24 18.58
CA LYS A 72 25.55 8.63 19.75
C LYS A 72 24.94 8.30 21.11
N PHE A 73 23.75 7.71 21.21
CA PHE A 73 23.08 7.50 22.51
C PHE A 73 22.37 6.15 22.69
N SER A 74 23.02 5.02 22.39
CA SER A 74 22.53 3.77 23.02
C SER A 74 23.55 2.69 23.33
N HIS A 75 24.78 2.70 22.80
CA HIS A 75 25.75 1.67 23.17
C HIS A 75 27.20 2.17 23.08
N THR A 76 27.71 2.79 24.15
CA THR A 76 29.13 2.71 24.60
C THR A 76 29.38 3.78 25.67
N SER A 77 29.15 3.47 26.94
CA SER A 77 29.97 4.02 28.06
C SER A 77 29.64 3.42 29.43
N GLU A 78 28.49 2.76 29.63
CA GLU A 78 28.15 2.20 30.95
C GLU A 78 28.79 0.82 31.25
N TRP A 79 29.45 0.19 30.28
CA TRP A 79 30.10 -1.12 30.46
C TRP A 79 31.64 -1.06 30.48
N GLU A 80 32.25 0.13 30.39
CA GLU A 80 33.72 0.30 30.40
C GLU A 80 34.25 0.88 31.73
N SER A 81 33.42 1.04 32.77
CA SER A 81 33.84 1.63 34.06
C SER A 81 34.16 0.63 35.18
N GLU A 82 34.22 -0.68 34.90
CA GLU A 82 34.51 -1.71 35.92
C GLU A 82 35.71 -2.63 35.56
N ASN A 83 36.81 -2.09 35.04
CA ASN A 83 38.11 -2.80 35.04
C ASN A 83 39.29 -1.85 35.26
#